data_AF-A0A351T7P9-F1
#
_entry.id   AF-A0A351T7P9-F1
#
_cell.length_a   1.000
_cell.length_b   1.000
_cell.length_c   1.000
_cell.angle_alpha   90.00
_cell.angle_beta   90.00
_cell.angle_gamma   90.00
#
_symmetry.space_group_name_H-M   'P 1'
#
loop_
_entity.id
_entity.type
_entity.pdbx_description
1 polymer ?
#
loop_
_entity_poly.entity_id
_entity_poly.type
_entity_poly.pdbx_seq_one_letter_code
_entity_poly.pdbx_strand_id
1 'polypeptide(L)'
;MRATDDTAVLGVAQSALAQRWEARGSDLRRAIAIAQRCGLPDIVGQVLSNRGITPENADAYLNPTIQADLPDPSLFADMDRAAARL
;
A
#
# COMPACT_ATOMS: atom_id res chain seq x y z
N MET A 1 -27.91 18.48 -12.92
CA MET A 1 -27.25 17.50 -12.04
C MET A 1 -27.10 16.22 -12.84
N ARG A 2 -26.00 16.06 -13.58
CA ARG A 2 -25.88 15.08 -14.69
C ARG A 2 -24.40 14.75 -14.88
N ALA A 3 -24.08 13.47 -15.06
CA ALA A 3 -22.79 12.83 -15.39
C ALA A 3 -21.77 12.52 -14.24
N THR A 4 -21.68 13.29 -13.15
CA THR A 4 -20.63 13.06 -12.13
C THR A 4 -20.98 11.99 -11.07
N ASP A 5 -22.26 11.72 -10.84
CA ASP A 5 -22.69 10.72 -9.84
C ASP A 5 -22.43 9.28 -10.31
N ASP A 6 -22.47 9.06 -11.62
CA ASP A 6 -22.35 7.72 -12.24
C ASP A 6 -20.94 7.12 -12.09
N THR A 7 -19.95 7.95 -11.78
CA THR A 7 -18.55 7.53 -11.55
C THR A 7 -18.17 7.49 -10.06
N ALA A 8 -19.10 7.83 -9.16
CA ALA A 8 -18.86 7.71 -7.73
C ALA A 8 -18.84 6.23 -7.32
N VAL A 9 -17.86 5.85 -6.51
CA VAL A 9 -17.74 4.48 -6.01
C VAL A 9 -18.98 4.15 -5.18
N LEU A 10 -19.59 3.01 -5.47
CA LEU A 10 -20.82 2.53 -4.82
C LEU A 10 -22.00 3.51 -4.92
N GLY A 11 -21.97 4.44 -5.89
CA GLY A 11 -22.99 5.48 -6.06
C GLY A 11 -22.94 6.58 -4.99
N VAL A 12 -21.90 6.64 -4.16
CA VAL A 12 -21.80 7.61 -3.06
C VAL A 12 -21.20 8.93 -3.56
N ALA A 13 -22.03 9.72 -4.24
CA ALA A 13 -21.66 11.06 -4.71
C ALA A 13 -21.50 12.08 -3.56
N GLN A 14 -22.24 11.90 -2.45
CA GLN A 14 -22.15 12.74 -1.26
C GLN A 14 -22.31 11.89 0.01
N SER A 15 -21.23 11.74 0.79
CA SER A 15 -21.23 11.04 2.08
C SER A 15 -21.73 11.93 3.23
N ALA A 16 -21.81 11.37 4.44
CA ALA A 16 -22.20 12.11 5.65
C ALA A 16 -21.32 13.34 5.95
N LEU A 17 -20.08 13.36 5.46
CA LEU A 17 -19.15 14.50 5.59
C LEU A 17 -19.07 15.35 4.32
N ALA A 18 -20.09 15.26 3.44
CA ALA A 18 -20.14 15.91 2.14
C ALA A 18 -18.95 15.57 1.21
N GLN A 19 -18.28 14.43 1.43
CA GLN A 19 -17.20 13.93 0.57
C GLN A 19 -17.74 12.94 -0.45
N ARG A 20 -17.21 12.98 -1.68
CA ARG A 20 -17.48 11.99 -2.74
C ARG A 20 -16.56 10.78 -2.58
N TRP A 21 -17.08 9.58 -2.83
CA TRP A 21 -16.25 8.37 -2.85
C TRP A 21 -15.68 8.17 -4.26
N GLU A 22 -14.35 8.10 -4.35
CA GLU A 22 -13.63 7.94 -5.61
C GLU A 22 -12.74 6.71 -5.58
N ALA A 23 -12.66 6.00 -6.71
CA ALA A 23 -11.74 4.89 -6.85
C ALA A 23 -10.34 5.47 -7.08
N ARG A 24 -9.37 5.01 -6.30
CA ARG A 24 -7.97 5.30 -6.61
C ARG A 24 -7.57 4.48 -7.84
N GLY A 25 -7.24 5.17 -8.93
CA GLY A 25 -6.72 4.53 -10.13
C GLY A 25 -5.44 3.76 -9.81
N SER A 26 -5.35 2.51 -10.27
CA SER A 26 -4.16 1.67 -10.18
C SER A 26 -3.56 1.44 -11.56
N ASP A 27 -2.24 1.26 -11.62
CA ASP A 27 -1.59 0.71 -12.80
C ASP A 27 -2.00 -0.76 -12.90
N LEU A 28 -3.03 -1.03 -13.71
CA LEU A 28 -3.63 -2.36 -13.81
C LEU A 28 -2.62 -3.43 -14.26
N ARG A 29 -1.66 -3.06 -15.13
CA ARG A 29 -0.61 -4.01 -15.56
C ARG A 29 0.27 -4.40 -14.39
N ARG A 30 0.69 -3.42 -13.58
CA ARG A 30 1.47 -3.67 -12.36
C ARG A 30 0.67 -4.47 -11.34
N ALA A 31 -0.59 -4.13 -11.12
CA ALA A 31 -1.48 -4.83 -10.18
C ALA A 31 -1.63 -6.31 -10.52
N ILE A 32 -1.88 -6.64 -11.79
CA ILE A 32 -2.00 -8.03 -12.26
C ILE A 32 -0.67 -8.77 -12.09
N ALA A 33 0.45 -8.15 -12.44
CA ALA A 33 1.77 -8.75 -12.28
C ALA A 33 2.08 -9.08 -10.81
N ILE A 34 1.73 -8.19 -9.87
CA ILE A 34 1.88 -8.45 -8.43
C ILE A 34 0.99 -9.61 -7.98
N ALA A 35 -0.29 -9.58 -8.35
CA ALA A 35 -1.26 -10.61 -7.95
C ALA A 35 -0.83 -12.01 -8.40
N GLN A 36 -0.41 -12.13 -9.67
CA GLN A 36 0.06 -13.40 -10.25
C GLN A 36 1.36 -13.88 -9.60
N ARG A 37 2.34 -13.00 -9.43
CA ARG A 37 3.66 -13.35 -8.88
C ARG A 37 3.56 -13.84 -7.44
N CYS A 38 2.77 -13.17 -6.62
CA CYS A 38 2.66 -13.45 -5.19
C CYS A 38 1.50 -14.40 -4.84
N GLY A 39 0.73 -14.88 -5.85
CA GLY A 39 -0.43 -15.75 -5.63
C GLY A 39 -1.56 -15.09 -4.83
N LEU A 40 -1.79 -13.79 -5.03
CA LEU A 40 -2.75 -12.99 -4.27
C LEU A 40 -4.04 -12.74 -5.06
N PRO A 41 -5.16 -12.43 -4.38
CA PRO A 41 -6.35 -11.89 -5.04
C PRO A 41 -6.05 -10.58 -5.78
N ASP A 42 -6.72 -10.35 -6.92
CA ASP A 42 -6.51 -9.16 -7.77
C ASP A 42 -6.63 -7.83 -7.02
N ILE A 43 -7.57 -7.75 -6.08
CA ILE A 43 -7.78 -6.56 -5.27
C ILE A 43 -6.54 -6.22 -4.42
N VAL A 44 -5.82 -7.22 -3.94
CA VAL A 44 -4.58 -7.02 -3.18
C VAL A 44 -3.48 -6.50 -4.11
N GLY A 45 -3.36 -7.06 -5.32
CA GLY A 45 -2.46 -6.54 -6.35
C GLY A 45 -2.72 -5.06 -6.68
N GLN A 46 -3.98 -4.65 -6.78
CA GLN A 46 -4.36 -3.25 -7.00
C GLN A 46 -3.98 -2.36 -5.82
N VAL A 47 -4.22 -2.81 -4.58
CA VAL A 47 -3.83 -2.08 -3.36
C VAL A 47 -2.31 -1.89 -3.32
N LEU A 48 -1.52 -2.92 -3.63
CA LEU A 48 -0.06 -2.84 -3.65
C LEU A 48 0.44 -1.93 -4.77
N SER A 49 -0.13 -2.03 -5.97
CA SER A 49 0.19 -1.12 -7.07
C SER A 49 -0.11 0.35 -6.70
N ASN A 50 -1.22 0.61 -6.01
CA ASN A 50 -1.60 1.95 -5.54
C ASN A 50 -0.64 2.52 -4.49
N ARG A 51 0.08 1.65 -3.76
CA ARG A 51 1.14 2.03 -2.83
C ARG A 51 2.50 2.22 -3.51
N GLY A 52 2.58 2.04 -4.83
CA GLY A 52 3.83 2.16 -5.58
C GLY A 52 4.73 0.93 -5.46
N ILE A 53 4.24 -0.18 -4.91
CA ILE A 53 4.99 -1.42 -4.82
C ILE A 53 5.09 -2.05 -6.21
N THR A 54 6.28 -2.51 -6.57
CA THR A 54 6.53 -3.20 -7.84
C THR A 54 6.41 -4.71 -7.65
N PRO A 55 6.23 -5.50 -8.74
CA PRO A 55 6.22 -6.96 -8.64
C PRO A 55 7.50 -7.51 -7.98
N GLU A 56 8.65 -6.88 -8.23
CA GLU A 56 9.95 -7.31 -7.69
C GLU A 56 10.03 -7.13 -6.17
N ASN A 57 9.44 -6.04 -5.65
CA ASN A 57 9.51 -5.71 -4.22
C ASN A 57 8.28 -6.22 -3.42
N ALA A 58 7.29 -6.81 -4.09
CA ALA A 58 6.04 -7.22 -3.47
C ALA A 58 6.22 -8.26 -2.35
N ASP A 59 7.07 -9.27 -2.55
CA ASP A 59 7.30 -10.31 -1.55
C ASP A 59 7.95 -9.77 -0.28
N ALA A 60 8.97 -8.90 -0.43
CA ALA A 60 9.64 -8.24 0.69
C ALA A 60 8.69 -7.32 1.45
N TYR A 61 7.83 -6.59 0.73
CA TYR A 61 6.81 -5.73 1.33
C TYR A 61 5.76 -6.53 2.12
N LEU A 62 5.37 -7.71 1.65
CA LEU A 62 4.37 -8.56 2.29
C LEU A 62 4.94 -9.34 3.48
N ASN A 63 6.22 -9.68 3.43
CA ASN A 63 6.90 -10.47 4.45
C ASN A 63 8.14 -9.72 4.97
N PRO A 64 7.97 -8.52 5.56
CA PRO A 64 9.10 -7.76 6.08
C PRO A 64 9.73 -8.50 7.24
N THR A 65 11.04 -8.39 7.38
CA THR A 65 11.78 -8.96 8.52
C THR A 65 12.67 -7.90 9.12
N ILE A 66 12.78 -7.91 10.46
CA ILE A 66 13.67 -6.99 11.16
C ILE A 66 15.10 -7.12 10.61
N GLN A 67 15.57 -8.34 10.35
CA GLN A 67 16.92 -8.56 9.84
C GLN A 67 17.17 -7.93 8.46
N ALA A 68 16.17 -7.95 7.56
CA ALA A 68 16.34 -7.45 6.19
C ALA A 68 16.06 -5.95 6.07
N ASP A 69 15.14 -5.42 6.87
CA ASP A 69 14.60 -4.07 6.69
C ASP A 69 15.13 -3.06 7.71
N LEU A 70 15.70 -3.53 8.84
CA LEU A 70 16.24 -2.65 9.85
C LEU A 70 17.55 -2.04 9.34
N PRO A 71 17.65 -0.70 9.23
CA PRO A 71 18.92 -0.04 8.97
C PRO A 71 19.86 -0.23 10.17
N ASP A 72 21.11 0.23 10.06
CA ASP A 72 22.04 0.23 11.20
C ASP A 72 21.35 0.80 12.46
N PRO A 73 21.15 -0.01 13.52
CA PRO A 73 20.42 0.40 14.71
C PRO A 73 21.04 1.62 15.40
N SER A 74 22.35 1.81 15.28
CA SER A 74 23.05 2.96 15.86
C SER A 74 22.65 4.30 15.21
N LEU A 75 21.94 4.27 14.08
CA LEU A 75 21.32 5.46 13.49
C LEU A 75 20.08 5.94 14.27
N PHE A 76 19.50 5.10 15.12
CA PHE A 76 18.38 5.52 15.97
C PHE A 76 18.88 6.32 17.17
N ALA A 77 18.10 7.35 17.53
CA ALA A 77 18.44 8.25 18.62
C ALA A 77 18.69 7.48 19.93
N ASP A 78 19.84 7.72 20.54
CA ASP A 78 20.30 7.11 21.80
C ASP A 78 20.40 5.56 21.80
N MET A 79 20.40 4.89 20.64
CA MET A 79 20.39 3.43 20.58
C MET A 79 21.59 2.80 21.30
N ASP A 80 22.80 3.31 21.06
CA ASP A 80 24.02 2.79 21.71
C ASP A 80 23.99 2.97 23.24
N ARG A 81 23.44 4.11 23.71
CA ARG A 81 23.31 4.39 25.15
C ARG A 81 22.30 3.48 25.82
N ALA A 82 21.21 3.15 25.11
CA ALA A 82 20.21 2.20 25.58
C ALA A 82 20.79 0.78 25.64
N ALA A 83 21.47 0.34 24.58
CA ALA A 83 22.07 -0.99 24.49
C ALA A 83 23.15 -1.23 25.56
N ALA A 84 23.97 -0.22 25.89
CA ALA A 84 25.03 -0.33 26.89
C ALA A 84 24.56 -0.55 28.34
N ARG A 85 23.24 -0.51 28.60
CA ARG A 85 22.65 -0.67 29.94
C ARG A 85 21.84 -1.95 30.12
N LEU A 86 21.79 -2.80 29.09
CA LEU A 86 21.20 -4.15 29.12
C LEU A 86 22.26 -5.19 29.45
#